data_AF-A0A948G0C0-F1
#
_entry.id   AF-A0A948G0C0-F1
#
_cell.length_a   1.000
_cell.length_b   1.000
_cell.length_c   1.000
_cell.angle_alpha   90.00
_cell.angle_beta   90.00
_cell.angle_gamma   90.00
#
_symmetry.space_group_name_H-M   'P 1'
#
loop_
_entity.id
_entity.type
_entity.pdbx_description
1 polymer ?
#
loop_
_entity_poly.entity_id
_entity_poly.type
_entity_poly.pdbx_seq_one_letter_code
_entity_poly.pdbx_strand_id
1 'polypeptide(L)'
;MPHSGEEPPISGKCGSGTIFFSGCNMSCVYCQNYKFSQLNQGREIESRKLAVCMLELHNLGCHNINLVTPTHILPQILKSLSLAIPLGLKLPLVYNSGGYELPEVISLLEGIVDIFLVDMRYAENSASSAYSNARDYPEYNRAAILKIQQQVGT
;
A
#
# COMPACT_ATOMS: atom_id res chain seq x y z
N MET A 1 13.45 6.73 -5.33
CA MET A 1 13.58 8.20 -5.39
C MET A 1 12.37 8.80 -4.70
N PRO A 2 12.48 9.96 -4.03
CA PRO A 2 11.33 10.63 -3.42
C PRO A 2 10.29 10.92 -4.50
N HIS A 3 9.06 10.48 -4.28
CA HIS A 3 7.96 10.67 -5.21
C HIS A 3 7.13 11.86 -4.77
N SER A 4 6.97 12.85 -5.65
CA SER A 4 6.16 14.04 -5.34
C SER A 4 4.66 13.76 -5.32
N GLY A 5 4.21 12.61 -5.83
CA GLY A 5 2.85 12.08 -5.63
C GLY A 5 1.74 12.88 -6.28
N GLU A 6 0.55 12.29 -6.29
CA GLU A 6 -0.70 13.02 -6.57
C GLU A 6 -1.26 13.65 -5.28
N GLU A 7 -0.80 13.18 -4.11
CA GLU A 7 -1.34 13.53 -2.79
C GLU A 7 -0.39 14.46 -2.00
N PRO A 8 -0.48 15.80 -2.20
CA PRO A 8 0.27 16.80 -1.44
C PRO A 8 0.30 16.60 0.08
N PRO A 9 -0.78 16.13 0.75
CA PRO A 9 -0.78 15.93 2.20
C PRO A 9 0.26 14.93 2.70
N ILE A 10 0.62 13.92 1.91
CA ILE A 10 1.61 12.90 2.31
C ILE A 10 2.97 13.12 1.65
N SER A 11 3.05 13.78 0.49
CA SER A 11 4.33 14.01 -0.17
C SER A 11 5.06 15.26 0.35
N GLY A 12 4.33 16.26 0.83
CA GLY A 12 4.90 17.47 1.42
C GLY A 12 6.00 18.09 0.55
N LYS A 13 7.07 18.59 1.18
CA LYS A 13 8.20 19.23 0.48
C LYS A 13 9.33 18.27 0.08
N CYS A 14 9.38 17.10 0.71
CA CYS A 14 10.52 16.18 0.58
C CYS A 14 10.14 14.86 -0.13
N GLY A 15 8.89 14.76 -0.60
CA GLY A 15 8.36 13.58 -1.26
C GLY A 15 7.94 12.46 -0.31
N SER A 16 7.17 11.54 -0.87
CA SER A 16 6.82 10.25 -0.28
C SER A 16 7.86 9.21 -0.70
N GLY A 17 8.31 8.38 0.24
CA GLY A 17 9.22 7.26 -0.04
C GLY A 17 8.47 6.10 -0.65
N THR A 18 8.04 6.25 -1.91
CA THR A 18 7.13 5.31 -2.57
C THR A 18 7.85 4.06 -3.07
N ILE A 19 7.29 2.90 -2.72
CA ILE A 19 7.73 1.58 -3.17
C ILE A 19 6.53 0.93 -3.86
N PHE A 20 6.66 0.70 -5.16
CA PHE A 20 5.68 -0.04 -5.96
C PHE A 20 6.00 -1.52 -5.93
N PHE A 21 4.99 -2.33 -5.66
CA PHE A 21 5.09 -3.78 -5.71
C PHE A 21 4.45 -4.33 -6.98
N SER A 22 5.12 -5.29 -7.60
CA SER A 22 4.63 -5.96 -8.80
C SER A 22 3.54 -6.96 -8.44
N GLY A 23 2.49 -7.04 -9.27
CA GLY A 23 1.28 -7.81 -9.00
C GLY A 23 0.19 -6.99 -8.31
N CYS A 24 -1.06 -7.41 -8.47
CA CYS A 24 -2.23 -6.83 -7.80
C CYS A 24 -3.32 -7.90 -7.66
N ASN A 25 -4.11 -7.83 -6.58
CA ASN A 25 -5.27 -8.68 -6.36
C ASN A 25 -6.52 -8.22 -7.15
N MET A 26 -6.38 -7.22 -8.03
CA MET A 26 -7.41 -6.71 -8.93
C MET A 26 -6.86 -6.56 -10.36
N SER A 27 -7.73 -6.57 -11.36
CA SER A 27 -7.35 -6.44 -12.79
C SER A 27 -8.10 -5.30 -13.46
N CYS A 28 -7.83 -4.08 -13.01
CA CYS A 28 -8.55 -2.89 -13.45
C CYS A 28 -8.26 -2.57 -14.92
N VAL A 29 -9.29 -2.38 -15.74
CA VAL A 29 -9.14 -2.02 -17.17
C VAL A 29 -8.56 -0.62 -17.39
N TYR A 30 -8.61 0.23 -16.36
CA TYR A 30 -8.07 1.60 -16.34
C TYR A 30 -6.78 1.74 -15.51
N CYS A 31 -6.10 0.64 -15.20
CA CYS A 31 -4.95 0.67 -14.29
C CYS A 31 -3.79 1.52 -14.86
N GLN A 32 -3.49 2.64 -14.21
CA GLN A 32 -2.31 3.47 -14.53
C GLN A 32 -0.99 2.71 -14.34
N ASN A 33 -0.98 1.76 -13.40
CA ASN A 33 0.16 0.91 -13.06
C ASN A 33 0.16 -0.45 -13.77
N TYR A 34 -0.57 -0.60 -14.89
CA TYR A 34 -0.77 -1.87 -15.62
C TYR A 34 0.51 -2.71 -15.81
N LYS A 35 1.62 -2.03 -16.16
CA LYS A 35 2.94 -2.67 -16.35
C LYS A 35 3.41 -3.42 -15.11
N PHE A 36 3.23 -2.84 -13.92
CA PHE A 36 3.66 -3.46 -12.66
C PHE A 36 2.59 -4.41 -12.12
N SER A 37 1.31 -4.04 -12.20
CA SER A 37 0.20 -4.77 -11.58
C SER A 37 -0.22 -6.03 -12.32
N GLN A 38 -0.22 -6.02 -13.67
CA GLN A 38 -0.75 -7.12 -14.49
C GLN A 38 0.32 -7.80 -15.35
N LEU A 39 1.36 -7.07 -15.78
CA LEU A 39 2.50 -7.67 -16.50
C LEU A 39 3.64 -8.11 -15.57
N ASN A 40 3.48 -7.93 -14.25
CA ASN A 40 4.48 -8.26 -13.24
C ASN A 40 5.88 -7.69 -13.54
N GLN A 41 5.96 -6.53 -14.22
CA GLN A 41 7.24 -5.88 -14.44
C GLN A 41 7.82 -5.45 -13.09
N GLY A 42 9.09 -5.77 -12.87
CA GLY A 42 9.76 -5.51 -11.61
C GLY A 42 11.03 -6.33 -11.50
N ARG A 43 11.55 -6.40 -10.27
CA ARG A 43 12.69 -7.25 -9.93
C ARG A 43 12.39 -7.95 -8.61
N GLU A 44 12.75 -9.22 -8.55
CA GLU A 44 12.70 -9.95 -7.30
C GLU A 44 13.80 -9.44 -6.36
N ILE A 45 13.43 -9.20 -5.11
CA ILE A 45 14.36 -8.79 -4.06
C ILE A 45 14.02 -9.51 -2.77
N GLU A 46 15.04 -9.78 -1.96
CA GLU A 46 14.85 -10.32 -0.62
C GLU A 46 14.37 -9.24 0.36
N SER A 47 13.67 -9.66 1.43
CA SER A 47 13.23 -8.76 2.51
C SER A 47 14.35 -7.91 3.10
N ARG A 48 15.59 -8.43 3.19
CA ARG A 48 16.74 -7.65 3.67
C ARG A 48 17.06 -6.49 2.73
N LYS A 49 16.98 -6.70 1.41
CA LYS A 49 17.22 -5.63 0.44
C LYS A 49 16.09 -4.60 0.46
N LEU A 50 14.84 -5.04 0.64
CA LEU A 50 13.71 -4.11 0.82
C LEU A 50 13.87 -3.24 2.09
N ALA A 51 14.34 -3.82 3.20
CA ALA A 51 14.66 -3.06 4.42
C ALA A 51 15.72 -1.97 4.17
N VAL A 52 16.78 -2.30 3.41
CA VAL A 52 17.80 -1.32 3.01
C VAL A 52 17.18 -0.22 2.14
N CYS A 53 16.31 -0.55 1.18
CA CYS A 53 15.64 0.45 0.36
C CYS A 53 14.74 1.40 1.19
N MET A 54 14.04 0.89 2.21
CA MET A 54 13.27 1.74 3.13
C MET A 54 14.18 2.71 3.90
N LEU A 55 15.34 2.24 4.38
CA LEU A 55 16.33 3.09 5.06
C LEU A 55 16.98 4.11 4.11
N GLU A 56 17.23 3.75 2.86
CA GLU A 56 17.73 4.67 1.83
C GLU A 56 16.72 5.82 1.60
N LEU A 57 15.43 5.50 1.46
CA LEU A 57 14.37 6.51 1.32
C LEU A 57 14.25 7.40 2.57
N HIS A 58 14.41 6.80 3.76
CA HIS A 58 14.48 7.56 5.00
C HIS A 58 15.66 8.54 5.01
N ASN A 59 16.86 8.10 4.66
CA ASN A 59 18.07 8.94 4.63
C ASN A 59 18.01 10.03 3.55
N LEU A 60 17.19 9.85 2.50
CA LEU A 60 16.89 10.89 1.51
C LEU A 60 15.94 11.98 2.04
N GLY A 61 15.42 11.84 3.26
CA GLY A 61 14.55 12.82 3.91
C GLY A 61 13.09 12.74 3.49
N CYS A 62 12.63 11.60 2.95
CA CYS A 62 11.21 11.39 2.62
C CYS A 62 10.33 11.53 3.87
N HIS A 63 9.07 11.95 3.70
CA HIS A 63 8.15 12.14 4.82
C HIS A 63 7.54 10.83 5.36
N ASN A 64 7.55 9.77 4.55
CA ASN A 64 6.98 8.46 4.87
C ASN A 64 7.60 7.38 3.98
N ILE A 65 7.32 6.13 4.31
CA ILE A 65 7.43 4.99 3.40
C ILE A 65 6.03 4.67 2.88
N ASN A 66 5.82 4.77 1.58
CA ASN A 66 4.51 4.53 0.96
C ASN A 66 4.53 3.23 0.16
N LEU A 67 3.78 2.26 0.67
CA LEU A 67 3.69 0.91 0.14
C LEU A 67 2.51 0.84 -0.83
N VAL A 68 2.78 0.74 -2.12
CA VAL A 68 1.75 0.74 -3.16
C VAL A 68 1.45 -0.68 -3.62
N THR A 69 0.19 -1.09 -3.48
CA THR A 69 -0.29 -2.47 -3.69
C THR A 69 0.44 -3.50 -2.79
N PRO A 70 0.45 -3.33 -1.47
CA PRO A 70 1.23 -4.18 -0.56
C PRO A 70 0.57 -5.53 -0.21
N THR A 71 -0.74 -5.66 -0.45
CA THR A 71 -1.58 -6.69 0.18
C THR A 71 -1.09 -8.12 -0.10
N HIS A 72 -0.72 -8.45 -1.33
CA HIS A 72 -0.32 -9.81 -1.73
C HIS A 72 1.11 -10.20 -1.30
N ILE A 73 1.90 -9.26 -0.78
CA ILE A 73 3.27 -9.49 -0.32
C ILE A 73 3.51 -9.02 1.13
N LEU A 74 2.42 -8.83 1.87
CA LEU A 74 2.46 -8.28 3.21
C LEU A 74 3.43 -9.02 4.16
N PRO A 75 3.53 -10.37 4.17
CA PRO A 75 4.48 -11.06 5.03
C PRO A 75 5.94 -10.64 4.78
N GLN A 76 6.33 -10.42 3.52
CA GLN A 76 7.67 -10.00 3.13
C GLN A 76 7.95 -8.56 3.56
N ILE A 77 6.95 -7.68 3.47
CA ILE A 77 7.01 -6.29 3.96
C ILE A 77 7.21 -6.27 5.48
N LEU A 78 6.42 -7.03 6.23
CA LEU A 78 6.52 -7.10 7.69
C LEU A 78 7.90 -7.60 8.14
N LYS A 79 8.43 -8.62 7.44
CA LYS A 79 9.81 -9.09 7.65
C LYS A 79 10.87 -8.04 7.32
N SER A 80 10.64 -7.19 6.32
CA SER A 80 11.54 -6.06 6.03
C SER A 80 11.48 -4.99 7.11
N LEU A 81 10.30 -4.66 7.61
CA LEU A 81 10.13 -3.70 8.70
C LEU A 81 10.83 -4.17 9.98
N SER A 82 10.70 -5.47 10.33
CA SER A 82 11.39 -6.03 11.50
C SER A 82 12.92 -5.96 11.40
N LEU A 83 13.47 -5.85 10.19
CA LEU A 83 14.90 -5.64 9.95
C LEU A 83 15.27 -4.15 9.92
N ALA A 84 14.41 -3.29 9.37
CA ALA A 84 14.70 -1.87 9.17
C ALA A 84 14.54 -1.04 10.46
N ILE A 85 13.55 -1.35 11.30
CA ILE A 85 13.26 -0.60 12.52
C ILE A 85 14.45 -0.60 13.50
N PRO A 86 15.09 -1.75 13.84
CA PRO A 86 16.27 -1.77 14.70
C PRO A 86 17.47 -1.00 14.13
N LEU A 87 17.50 -0.79 12.80
CA LEU A 87 18.54 -0.03 12.10
C LEU A 87 18.21 1.46 11.98
N GLY A 88 17.11 1.91 12.59
CA GLY A 88 16.77 3.34 12.69
C GLY A 88 15.69 3.82 11.73
N LEU A 89 14.94 2.94 11.07
CA LEU A 89 13.73 3.38 10.34
C LEU A 89 12.71 3.95 11.34
N LYS A 90 12.32 5.22 11.14
CA LYS A 90 11.41 5.96 12.03
C LYS A 90 10.30 6.72 11.28
N LEU A 91 10.26 6.57 9.95
CA LEU A 91 9.26 7.26 9.15
C LEU A 91 7.89 6.58 9.28
N PRO A 92 6.79 7.36 9.22
CA PRO A 92 5.45 6.82 9.11
C PRO A 92 5.30 5.89 7.90
N LEU A 93 4.45 4.88 8.04
CA LEU A 93 4.10 3.93 7.00
C LEU A 93 2.73 4.28 6.39
N VAL A 94 2.72 4.52 5.08
CA VAL A 94 1.51 4.70 4.27
C VAL A 94 1.18 3.37 3.59
N TYR A 95 -0.02 2.86 3.82
CA TYR A 95 -0.58 1.68 3.16
C TYR A 95 -1.48 2.13 2.01
N ASN A 96 -0.93 2.17 0.80
CA ASN A 96 -1.64 2.58 -0.41
C ASN A 96 -2.22 1.35 -1.13
N SER A 97 -3.54 1.21 -1.07
CA SER A 97 -4.23 0.01 -1.53
C SER A 97 -5.51 0.31 -2.30
N GLY A 98 -5.96 -0.68 -3.08
CA GLY A 98 -7.23 -0.60 -3.79
C GLY A 98 -8.46 -0.73 -2.88
N GLY A 99 -8.29 -1.00 -1.59
CA GLY A 99 -9.39 -1.17 -0.65
C GLY A 99 -10.11 -2.51 -0.82
N TYR A 100 -9.42 -3.55 -1.24
CA TYR A 100 -9.95 -4.90 -1.38
C TYR A 100 -9.26 -5.86 -0.39
N GLU A 101 -9.19 -5.40 0.85
CA GLU A 101 -8.56 -6.08 1.98
C GLU A 101 -9.62 -6.75 2.86
N LEU A 102 -9.21 -7.85 3.50
CA LEU A 102 -9.98 -8.45 4.58
C LEU A 102 -9.86 -7.59 5.85
N PRO A 103 -10.95 -7.32 6.61
CA PRO A 103 -10.89 -6.60 7.89
C PRO A 103 -9.91 -7.22 8.90
N GLU A 104 -9.72 -8.54 8.83
CA GLU A 104 -8.75 -9.28 9.65
C GLU A 104 -7.31 -8.85 9.33
N VAL A 105 -6.99 -8.65 8.04
CA VAL A 105 -5.68 -8.16 7.61
C VAL A 105 -5.45 -6.73 8.09
N ILE A 106 -6.46 -5.86 7.99
CA ILE A 106 -6.38 -4.49 8.51
C ILE A 106 -6.11 -4.52 10.02
N SER A 107 -6.82 -5.38 10.77
CA SER A 107 -6.64 -5.51 12.23
C SER A 107 -5.20 -5.91 12.61
N LEU A 108 -4.52 -6.74 11.80
CA LEU A 108 -3.12 -7.11 12.03
C LEU A 108 -2.13 -5.96 11.82
N LEU A 109 -2.56 -4.88 11.17
CA LEU A 109 -1.74 -3.70 10.88
C LEU A 109 -1.87 -2.61 11.95
N GLU A 110 -2.65 -2.86 13.00
CA GLU A 110 -2.78 -1.96 14.14
C GLU A 110 -1.43 -1.73 14.83
N GLY A 111 -1.07 -0.45 15.00
CA GLY A 111 0.23 -0.03 15.52
C GLY A 111 1.42 -0.20 14.57
N ILE A 112 1.18 -0.66 13.32
CA ILE A 112 2.22 -0.83 12.29
C ILE A 112 2.04 0.19 11.17
N VAL A 113 0.81 0.36 10.67
CA VAL A 113 0.48 1.33 9.62
C VAL A 113 -0.06 2.60 10.26
N ASP A 114 0.53 3.74 9.90
CA ASP A 114 0.14 5.05 10.41
C ASP A 114 -0.95 5.71 9.56
N ILE A 115 -0.90 5.50 8.24
CA ILE A 115 -1.78 6.17 7.28
C ILE A 115 -2.30 5.14 6.28
N PHE A 116 -3.62 5.04 6.16
CA PHE A 116 -4.28 4.26 5.11
C PHE A 116 -4.67 5.20 3.97
N LEU A 117 -4.15 4.92 2.78
CA LEU A 117 -4.55 5.58 1.54
C LEU A 117 -5.28 4.56 0.68
N VAL A 118 -6.61 4.61 0.70
CA VAL A 118 -7.46 3.53 0.19
C VAL A 118 -8.43 4.06 -0.84
N ASP A 119 -8.49 3.39 -1.98
CA ASP A 119 -9.48 3.70 -2.99
C ASP A 119 -10.86 3.14 -2.62
N MET A 120 -11.91 3.92 -2.90
CA MET A 120 -13.29 3.44 -2.92
C MET A 120 -13.83 3.56 -4.35
N ARG A 121 -13.61 2.52 -5.16
CA ARG A 121 -13.81 2.60 -6.62
C ARG A 121 -15.22 2.28 -7.09
N TYR A 122 -15.95 1.44 -6.35
CA TYR A 122 -17.22 0.88 -6.80
C TYR A 122 -18.24 0.78 -5.67
N ALA A 123 -19.48 1.15 -5.96
CA ALA A 123 -20.63 0.92 -5.08
C ALA A 123 -21.43 -0.34 -5.44
N GLU A 124 -21.24 -0.89 -6.65
CA GLU A 124 -22.01 -2.01 -7.20
C GLU A 124 -21.12 -3.19 -7.64
N ASN A 125 -21.61 -4.41 -7.44
CA ASN A 125 -20.93 -5.66 -7.78
C ASN A 125 -20.77 -5.85 -9.30
N SER A 126 -21.74 -5.37 -10.09
CA SER A 126 -21.72 -5.38 -11.56
C SER A 126 -20.53 -4.60 -12.10
N ALA A 127 -20.35 -3.35 -11.62
CA ALA A 127 -19.27 -2.46 -12.05
C ALA A 127 -17.89 -2.99 -11.63
N SER A 128 -17.75 -3.43 -10.39
CA SER A 128 -16.48 -3.98 -9.89
C SER A 128 -16.08 -5.29 -10.58
N SER A 129 -17.04 -6.16 -10.89
CA SER A 129 -16.82 -7.34 -11.72
C SER A 129 -16.39 -6.96 -13.13
N ALA A 130 -17.10 -6.04 -13.79
CA ALA A 130 -16.85 -5.68 -15.18
C ALA A 130 -15.51 -4.95 -15.39
N TYR A 131 -15.15 -4.06 -14.47
CA TYR A 131 -14.02 -3.15 -14.67
C TYR A 131 -12.75 -3.54 -13.90
N SER A 132 -12.84 -4.46 -12.93
CA SER A 132 -11.68 -4.88 -12.10
C SER A 132 -11.59 -6.38 -11.81
N ASN A 133 -12.55 -7.19 -12.28
CA ASN A 133 -12.65 -8.61 -11.96
C ASN A 133 -12.70 -8.88 -10.43
N ALA A 134 -13.39 -8.03 -9.68
CA ALA A 134 -13.51 -8.11 -8.22
C ALA A 134 -14.99 -7.98 -7.81
N ARG A 135 -15.78 -9.03 -8.06
CA ARG A 135 -17.26 -8.98 -8.03
C ARG A 135 -17.85 -8.55 -6.67
N ASP A 136 -17.23 -8.94 -5.58
CA ASP A 136 -17.63 -8.67 -4.20
C ASP A 136 -16.89 -7.46 -3.59
N TYR A 137 -16.16 -6.70 -4.42
CA TYR A 137 -15.39 -5.54 -3.97
C TYR A 137 -16.18 -4.56 -3.09
N PRO A 138 -17.42 -4.13 -3.41
CA PRO A 138 -18.11 -3.14 -2.58
C PRO A 138 -18.36 -3.62 -1.14
N GLU A 139 -18.53 -4.93 -0.94
CA GLU A 139 -18.70 -5.52 0.40
C GLU A 139 -17.40 -5.45 1.20
N TYR A 140 -16.32 -6.00 0.64
CA TYR A 140 -15.01 -6.00 1.30
C TYR A 140 -14.42 -4.60 1.46
N ASN A 141 -14.61 -3.71 0.49
CA ASN A 141 -14.16 -2.33 0.57
C ASN A 141 -14.84 -1.56 1.69
N ARG A 142 -16.17 -1.66 1.81
CA ARG A 142 -16.90 -1.02 2.93
C ARG A 142 -16.45 -1.60 4.28
N ALA A 143 -16.29 -2.92 4.37
CA ALA A 143 -15.83 -3.57 5.59
C ALA A 143 -14.40 -3.11 5.97
N ALA A 144 -13.49 -3.04 5.00
CA ALA A 144 -12.13 -2.55 5.20
C ALA A 144 -12.12 -1.08 5.65
N ILE A 145 -12.87 -0.20 4.98
CA ILE A 145 -12.97 1.22 5.34
C ILE A 145 -13.52 1.42 6.75
N LEU A 146 -14.56 0.68 7.13
CA LEU A 146 -15.11 0.72 8.50
C LEU A 146 -14.08 0.26 9.53
N LYS A 147 -13.32 -0.81 9.23
CA LYS A 147 -12.26 -1.30 10.12
C LYS A 147 -11.12 -0.29 10.25
N ILE A 148 -10.71 0.33 9.15
CA ILE A 148 -9.71 1.40 9.13
C ILE A 148 -10.20 2.59 9.98
N GLN A 149 -11.45 3.02 9.80
CA GLN A 149 -12.03 4.10 10.59
C GLN A 149 -12.04 3.75 12.09
N GLN A 150 -12.36 2.52 12.47
CA GLN A 150 -12.29 2.09 13.86
C GLN A 150 -10.86 2.13 14.42
N GLN A 151 -9.86 1.87 13.59
CA GLN A 151 -8.46 1.77 13.99
C GLN A 151 -7.75 3.14 14.07
N VAL A 152 -8.00 4.02 13.10
CA VAL A 152 -7.28 5.31 12.97
C VAL A 152 -8.20 6.53 12.78
N GLY A 153 -9.51 6.34 12.69
CA GLY A 153 -10.50 7.40 12.53
C GLY A 153 -10.92 7.97 13.88
N THR A 154 -10.20 9.00 14.34
CA THR A 154 -10.61 9.86 15.45
C THR A 154 -11.60 10.93 15.02
#